data_AF-A0A954T1F7-F1
#
_entry.id   AF-A0A954T1F7-F1
#
_cell.length_a   1.000
_cell.length_b   1.000
_cell.length_c   1.000
_cell.angle_alpha   90.00
_cell.angle_beta   90.00
_cell.angle_gamma   90.00
#
_symmetry.space_group_name_H-M   'P 1'
#
loop_
_entity.id
_entity.type
_entity.pdbx_description
1 polymer ?
#
loop_
_entity_poly.entity_id
_entity_poly.type
_entity_poly.pdbx_seq_one_letter_code
_entity_poly.pdbx_strand_id
1 'polypeptide(L)'
;MRITRTRVCLAGLVCAVGLAFVPLNAAEEGREDEEFYTVVYSIGDLPVWSIDREGIDKISFDPSMLMNLMTRSIDAESWAELGGKGMIGIHAKSEALVIRQTRGTHEKLQDFLSQLRKEHEDRRAETN
;
A
#
# COMPACT_ATOMS: atom_id res chain seq x y z
N MET A 1 77.05 -24.79 -18.80
CA MET A 1 76.09 -25.84 -18.41
C MET A 1 74.98 -25.86 -19.44
N ARG A 2 74.82 -26.97 -20.17
CA ARG A 2 73.88 -27.15 -21.30
C ARG A 2 72.44 -27.30 -20.79
N ILE A 3 71.46 -26.88 -21.60
CA ILE A 3 70.39 -27.74 -22.19
C ILE A 3 69.19 -26.87 -22.60
N THR A 4 68.95 -26.84 -23.91
CA THR A 4 67.73 -26.46 -24.63
C THR A 4 66.56 -27.37 -24.26
N ARG A 5 65.32 -26.85 -24.25
CA ARG A 5 64.11 -27.62 -24.63
C ARG A 5 62.87 -26.76 -24.84
N THR A 6 62.54 -26.57 -26.12
CA THR A 6 61.24 -26.24 -26.69
C THR A 6 60.15 -27.21 -26.23
N ARG A 7 58.96 -26.71 -25.85
CA ARG A 7 57.69 -27.43 -25.99
C ARG A 7 56.55 -26.45 -26.30
N VAL A 8 56.14 -26.45 -27.56
CA VAL A 8 54.79 -26.05 -27.99
C VAL A 8 53.84 -27.18 -27.61
N CYS A 9 52.72 -26.87 -26.97
CA CYS A 9 51.55 -27.75 -26.95
C CYS A 9 50.30 -26.91 -27.23
N LEU A 10 49.68 -27.25 -28.37
CA LEU A 10 48.39 -26.81 -28.87
C LEU A 10 47.27 -27.60 -28.16
N ALA A 11 46.07 -27.02 -28.16
CA ALA A 11 44.76 -27.65 -28.02
C ALA A 11 44.29 -28.03 -26.59
N GLY A 12 43.25 -27.31 -26.16
CA GLY A 12 42.46 -27.57 -24.97
C GLY A 12 41.25 -26.64 -24.90
N LEU A 13 40.36 -26.76 -25.88
CA LEU A 13 38.97 -26.33 -25.82
C LEU A 13 38.34 -26.87 -24.52
N VAL A 14 37.52 -26.06 -23.82
CA VAL A 14 36.21 -26.43 -23.23
C VAL A 14 35.81 -25.47 -22.10
N CYS A 15 34.54 -25.03 -22.22
CA CYS A 15 33.64 -24.42 -21.26
C CYS A 15 33.79 -22.93 -20.93
N ALA A 16 32.93 -22.16 -21.58
CA ALA A 16 32.51 -20.81 -21.22
C ALA A 16 32.24 -20.68 -19.71
N VAL A 17 33.23 -20.18 -18.98
CA VAL A 17 33.01 -19.52 -17.69
C VAL A 17 32.60 -18.09 -18.02
N GLY A 18 31.35 -17.96 -18.50
CA GLY A 18 30.64 -16.71 -18.50
C GLY A 18 30.30 -16.34 -17.06
N LEU A 19 31.31 -15.94 -16.28
CA LEU A 19 31.06 -15.09 -15.12
C LEU A 19 30.60 -13.75 -15.70
N ALA A 20 29.31 -13.68 -16.04
CA ALA A 20 28.60 -12.42 -16.02
C ALA A 20 28.80 -11.89 -14.60
N PHE A 21 29.75 -10.98 -14.46
CA PHE A 21 29.88 -10.09 -13.32
C PHE A 21 28.64 -9.20 -13.38
N VAL A 22 27.50 -9.75 -12.95
CA VAL A 22 26.32 -8.96 -12.65
C VAL A 22 26.80 -8.03 -11.55
N PRO A 23 26.83 -6.70 -11.75
CA PRO A 23 27.11 -5.82 -10.63
C PRO A 23 26.01 -6.06 -9.59
N LEU A 24 26.39 -6.73 -8.49
CA LEU A 24 25.58 -7.02 -7.30
C LEU A 24 25.28 -5.75 -6.47
N ASN A 25 25.32 -4.57 -7.09
CA ASN A 25 25.03 -3.31 -6.44
C ASN A 25 24.59 -2.30 -7.50
N ALA A 26 23.42 -2.54 -8.10
CA ALA A 26 22.52 -1.43 -8.30
C ALA A 26 22.07 -1.06 -6.89
N ALA A 27 22.71 -0.03 -6.33
CA ALA A 27 22.31 0.57 -5.08
C ALA A 27 20.80 0.78 -5.13
N GLU A 28 20.07 0.18 -4.19
CA GLU A 28 18.76 0.68 -3.81
C GLU A 28 18.99 2.10 -3.30
N GLU A 29 18.92 3.06 -4.22
CA GLU A 29 18.77 4.45 -3.89
C GLU A 29 17.51 4.52 -3.02
N GLY A 30 17.70 4.74 -1.73
CA GLY A 30 16.61 4.75 -0.76
C GLY A 30 15.55 5.73 -1.24
N ARG A 31 14.37 5.20 -1.59
CA ARG A 31 13.17 5.99 -1.84
C ARG A 31 12.86 6.77 -0.57
N GLU A 32 13.14 8.07 -0.57
CA GLU A 32 12.79 9.01 0.50
C GLU A 32 11.25 9.11 0.70
N ASP A 33 10.48 8.46 -0.17
CA ASP A 33 9.03 8.46 -0.30
C ASP A 33 8.31 7.23 0.32
N GLU A 34 9.06 6.28 0.92
CA GLU A 34 8.50 5.09 1.59
C GLU A 34 8.41 5.20 3.13
N GLU A 35 8.35 6.41 3.71
CA GLU A 35 8.06 6.53 5.14
C GLU A 35 6.57 6.29 5.43
N PHE A 36 6.29 5.22 6.16
CA PHE A 36 4.96 4.92 6.66
C PHE A 36 4.72 5.64 7.99
N TYR A 37 3.65 6.40 8.08
CA TYR A 37 3.19 6.99 9.33
C TYR A 37 1.71 6.69 9.55
N THR A 38 1.24 6.88 10.79
CA THR A 38 -0.14 6.58 11.17
C THR A 38 -0.93 7.87 11.34
N VAL A 39 -2.09 7.95 10.70
CA VAL A 39 -3.06 9.05 10.82
C VAL A 39 -4.40 8.50 11.26
N VAL A 40 -5.10 9.26 12.10
CA VAL A 40 -6.46 8.96 12.53
C VAL A 40 -7.43 9.88 11.79
N TYR A 41 -8.34 9.29 11.02
CA TYR A 41 -9.39 9.99 10.29
C TYR A 41 -10.72 9.79 11.00
N SER A 42 -11.26 10.87 11.58
CA SER A 42 -12.64 10.86 12.07
C SER A 42 -13.60 10.72 10.88
N ILE A 43 -14.59 9.82 10.99
CA ILE A 43 -15.62 9.60 9.97
C ILE A 43 -17.04 9.53 10.55
N GLY A 44 -17.23 9.92 11.82
CA GLY A 44 -18.56 9.96 12.46
C GLY A 44 -19.55 10.93 11.80
N ASP A 45 -19.07 11.87 10.98
CA ASP A 45 -19.89 12.77 10.17
C ASP A 45 -20.47 12.11 8.91
N LEU A 46 -19.95 10.94 8.51
CA LEU A 46 -20.34 10.22 7.30
C LEU A 46 -21.43 9.15 7.59
N PRO A 47 -22.28 8.83 6.59
CA PRO A 47 -23.32 7.82 6.73
C PRO A 47 -22.78 6.38 6.66
N VAL A 48 -22.04 5.97 7.68
CA VAL A 48 -21.38 4.65 7.79
C VAL A 48 -22.04 3.75 8.84
N TRP A 49 -23.36 3.86 9.00
CA TRP A 49 -24.14 3.03 9.92
C TRP A 49 -24.85 1.90 9.18
N SER A 50 -24.85 0.70 9.77
CA SER A 50 -25.60 -0.46 9.28
C SER A 50 -26.78 -0.79 10.19
N ILE A 51 -27.84 -1.31 9.56
CA ILE A 51 -29.01 -1.87 10.25
C ILE A 51 -28.81 -3.38 10.29
N ASP A 52 -28.77 -3.93 11.50
CA ASP A 52 -28.63 -5.38 11.69
C ASP A 52 -29.87 -6.11 11.14
N ARG A 53 -29.67 -7.28 10.52
CA ARG A 53 -30.77 -8.08 9.96
C ARG A 53 -31.65 -8.70 11.04
N GLU A 54 -31.16 -8.74 12.28
CA GLU A 54 -31.87 -9.28 13.44
C GLU A 54 -32.93 -8.33 14.02
N GLY A 55 -33.06 -7.09 13.50
CA GLY A 55 -34.15 -6.18 13.87
C GLY A 55 -33.78 -4.71 13.65
N ILE A 56 -34.79 -3.89 13.36
CA ILE A 56 -34.67 -2.43 13.14
C ILE A 56 -34.07 -1.70 14.36
N ASP A 57 -34.06 -2.37 15.52
CA ASP A 57 -33.68 -1.78 16.82
C ASP A 57 -32.15 -1.66 17.03
N LYS A 58 -31.33 -2.16 16.11
CA LYS A 58 -29.86 -2.13 16.25
C LYS A 58 -29.18 -1.46 15.06
N ILE A 59 -29.01 -0.15 15.19
CA ILE A 59 -28.12 0.65 14.34
C ILE A 59 -26.72 0.58 14.94
N SER A 60 -25.72 0.19 14.15
CA SER A 60 -24.34 0.12 14.59
C SER A 60 -23.39 0.81 13.61
N PHE A 61 -22.31 1.38 14.15
CA PHE A 61 -21.23 1.94 13.35
C PHE A 61 -20.48 0.82 12.62
N ASP A 62 -20.56 0.82 11.29
CA ASP A 62 -19.99 -0.21 10.43
C ASP A 62 -19.37 0.42 9.16
N PRO A 63 -18.12 0.88 9.26
CA PRO A 63 -17.42 1.47 8.13
C PRO A 63 -16.84 0.42 7.17
N SER A 64 -17.20 -0.86 7.28
CA SER A 64 -16.58 -1.94 6.49
C SER A 64 -16.71 -1.71 4.98
N MET A 65 -17.86 -1.19 4.52
CA MET A 65 -18.06 -0.86 3.11
C MET A 65 -17.15 0.29 2.65
N LEU A 66 -17.02 1.32 3.47
CA LEU A 66 -16.14 2.46 3.19
C LEU A 66 -14.66 2.03 3.16
N MET A 67 -14.24 1.21 4.14
CA MET A 67 -12.89 0.65 4.17
C MET A 67 -12.59 -0.15 2.91
N ASN A 68 -13.48 -1.07 2.53
CA ASN A 68 -13.32 -1.90 1.34
C ASN A 68 -13.24 -1.06 0.06
N LEU A 69 -14.05 -0.01 -0.04
CA LEU A 69 -13.99 0.92 -1.17
C LEU A 69 -12.63 1.63 -1.23
N MET A 70 -12.13 2.14 -0.11
CA MET A 70 -10.83 2.83 -0.07
C MET A 70 -9.67 1.89 -0.39
N THR A 71 -9.62 0.70 0.21
CA THR A 71 -8.52 -0.25 -0.01
C THR A 71 -8.49 -0.80 -1.44
N ARG A 72 -9.63 -0.82 -2.13
CA ARG A 72 -9.70 -1.24 -3.55
C ARG A 72 -9.50 -0.12 -4.55
N SER A 73 -9.76 1.14 -4.18
CA SER A 73 -9.69 2.28 -5.11
C SER A 73 -8.40 3.08 -4.99
N ILE A 74 -7.74 3.05 -3.83
CA ILE A 74 -6.55 3.85 -3.55
C ILE A 74 -5.37 2.89 -3.38
N ASP A 75 -4.43 2.90 -4.32
CA ASP A 75 -3.17 2.14 -4.26
C ASP A 75 -3.39 0.70 -3.80
N ALA A 76 -4.28 -0.04 -4.46
CA ALA A 76 -4.82 -1.30 -3.95
C ALA A 76 -3.74 -2.30 -3.48
N GLU A 77 -2.69 -2.50 -4.27
CA GLU A 77 -1.60 -3.43 -3.97
C GLU A 77 -0.74 -3.00 -2.76
N SER A 78 -0.87 -1.75 -2.29
CA SER A 78 -0.14 -1.24 -1.13
C SER A 78 -0.69 -1.73 0.21
N TRP A 79 -1.94 -2.22 0.24
CA TRP A 79 -2.62 -2.64 1.48
C TRP A 79 -2.27 -4.06 1.89
N ALA A 80 -2.16 -4.32 3.20
CA ALA A 80 -1.79 -5.62 3.75
C ALA A 80 -2.73 -6.76 3.33
N GLU A 81 -4.03 -6.49 3.15
CA GLU A 81 -4.99 -7.49 2.68
C GLU A 81 -4.77 -7.92 1.21
N LEU A 82 -4.03 -7.11 0.43
CA LEU A 82 -3.65 -7.37 -0.96
C LEU A 82 -2.15 -7.64 -1.13
N GLY A 83 -1.41 -7.86 -0.03
CA GLY A 83 0.01 -8.22 -0.03
C GLY A 83 1.00 -7.07 0.17
N GLY A 84 0.51 -5.84 0.39
CA GLY A 84 1.34 -4.68 0.69
C GLY A 84 1.66 -4.50 2.18
N LYS A 85 2.18 -3.31 2.54
CA LYS A 85 2.62 -2.96 3.91
C LYS A 85 1.67 -1.99 4.63
N GLY A 86 0.70 -1.41 3.92
CA GLY A 86 -0.29 -0.47 4.44
C GLY A 86 -1.31 -1.14 5.33
N MET A 87 -1.78 -0.44 6.36
CA MET A 87 -2.78 -0.97 7.30
C MET A 87 -3.93 0.00 7.46
N ILE A 88 -5.13 -0.55 7.58
CA ILE A 88 -6.36 0.16 7.92
C ILE A 88 -7.05 -0.56 9.07
N GLY A 89 -7.52 0.19 10.06
CA GLY A 89 -8.21 -0.35 11.23
C GLY A 89 -9.30 0.58 11.71
N ILE A 90 -10.21 0.04 12.52
CA ILE A 90 -11.35 0.77 13.07
C ILE A 90 -11.09 1.10 14.53
N HIS A 91 -11.36 2.35 14.91
CA HIS A 91 -11.47 2.77 16.30
C HIS A 91 -12.92 3.16 16.61
N ALA A 92 -13.72 2.17 17.01
CA ALA A 92 -15.18 2.30 17.14
C ALA A 92 -15.61 3.38 18.15
N LYS A 93 -14.87 3.57 19.25
CA LYS A 93 -15.22 4.54 20.30
C LYS A 93 -15.21 5.99 19.81
N SER A 94 -14.34 6.31 18.85
CA SER A 94 -14.26 7.66 18.28
C SER A 94 -14.75 7.72 16.84
N GLU A 95 -15.43 6.67 16.36
CA GLU A 95 -15.95 6.59 15.00
C GLU A 95 -14.90 6.99 13.95
N ALA A 96 -13.70 6.42 14.07
CA ALA A 96 -12.54 6.81 13.30
C ALA A 96 -11.84 5.62 12.65
N LEU A 97 -11.12 5.92 11.56
CA LEU A 97 -10.21 5.00 10.90
C LEU A 97 -8.78 5.33 11.30
N VAL A 98 -8.03 4.29 11.68
CA VAL A 98 -6.60 4.38 11.97
C VAL A 98 -5.86 3.78 10.79
N ILE A 99 -5.15 4.61 10.04
CA ILE A 99 -4.49 4.22 8.79
C ILE A 99 -2.99 4.42 8.92
N ARG A 100 -2.21 3.40 8.58
CA ARG A 100 -0.76 3.49 8.41
C ARG A 100 -0.40 3.36 6.95
N GLN A 101 0.04 4.45 6.32
CA GLN A 101 0.41 4.47 4.91
C GLN A 101 1.51 5.50 4.60
N THR A 102 1.94 5.55 3.32
CA THR A 102 2.87 6.57 2.84
C THR A 102 2.16 7.92 2.71
N ARG A 103 2.95 8.99 2.61
CA ARG A 103 2.42 10.35 2.44
C ARG A 103 1.50 10.47 1.23
N GLY A 104 1.92 9.97 0.07
CA GLY A 104 1.13 10.07 -1.16
C GLY A 104 -0.23 9.37 -1.06
N THR A 105 -0.30 8.27 -0.33
CA THR A 105 -1.58 7.59 -0.08
C THR A 105 -2.44 8.34 0.93
N HIS A 106 -1.85 8.94 1.96
CA HIS A 106 -2.58 9.81 2.89
C HIS A 106 -3.21 11.03 2.21
N GLU A 107 -2.52 11.63 1.23
CA GLU A 107 -3.05 12.73 0.42
C GLU A 107 -4.28 12.26 -0.39
N LYS A 108 -4.19 11.11 -1.08
CA LYS A 108 -5.33 10.51 -1.80
C LYS A 108 -6.51 10.19 -0.88
N LEU A 109 -6.25 9.65 0.32
CA LEU A 109 -7.28 9.37 1.32
C LEU A 109 -7.99 10.65 1.78
N GLN A 110 -7.24 11.72 1.99
CA GLN A 110 -7.80 13.01 2.40
C GLN A 110 -8.69 13.60 1.30
N ASP A 111 -8.27 13.53 0.05
CA ASP A 111 -9.06 13.99 -1.09
C ASP A 111 -10.34 13.17 -1.25
N PHE A 112 -10.24 11.84 -1.12
CA PHE A 112 -11.38 10.94 -1.21
C PHE A 112 -12.43 11.23 -0.13
N LEU A 113 -12.01 11.32 1.14
CA LEU A 113 -12.91 11.62 2.26
C LEU A 113 -13.52 13.02 2.15
N SER A 114 -12.78 13.99 1.63
CA SER A 114 -13.29 15.36 1.44
C SER A 114 -14.37 15.41 0.37
N GLN A 115 -14.23 14.64 -0.71
CA GLN A 115 -15.27 14.51 -1.74
C GLN A 115 -16.55 13.89 -1.17
N LEU A 116 -16.44 12.80 -0.40
CA LEU A 116 -17.60 12.17 0.24
C LEU A 116 -18.34 13.12 1.19
N ARG A 117 -17.62 13.93 1.94
CA ARG A 117 -18.23 14.94 2.83
C ARG A 117 -19.02 15.98 2.06
N LYS A 118 -18.42 16.51 0.99
CA LYS A 118 -19.08 17.50 0.13
C LYS A 118 -20.36 16.95 -0.47
N GLU A 119 -20.32 15.74 -1.04
CA GLU A 119 -21.52 15.11 -1.62
C GLU A 119 -22.62 14.85 -0.58
N HIS A 120 -22.22 14.50 0.65
CA HIS A 120 -23.15 14.30 1.75
C HIS A 120 -23.79 15.63 2.22
N GLU A 121 -23.00 16.70 2.30
CA GLU A 121 -23.49 18.05 2.62
C GLU A 121 -24.46 18.56 1.54
N ASP A 122 -24.09 18.44 0.26
CA ASP A 122 -24.92 18.87 -0.88
C ASP A 122 -26.29 18.17 -0.86
N ARG A 123 -26.30 16.84 -0.65
CA ARG A 123 -27.55 16.07 -0.57
C ARG A 123 -28.44 16.49 0.61
N ARG A 124 -27.83 16.83 1.75
CA ARG A 124 -28.57 17.31 2.93
C ARG A 124 -29.18 18.68 2.69
N ALA A 125 -28.50 19.55 1.93
CA ALA A 125 -29.01 20.87 1.57
C ALA A 125 -30.22 20.80 0.63
N GLU A 126 -30.28 19.81 -0.27
CA GLU A 126 -31.42 19.61 -1.19
C GLU A 126 -32.70 19.11 -0.51
N THR A 127 -32.57 18.46 0.65
CA THR A 127 -33.70 17.82 1.35
C THR A 127 -34.40 18.78 2.34
N ASN A 128 -33.91 20.02 2.47
CA ASN A 128 -34.34 21.01 3.47
C ASN A 128 -34.92 22.27 2.81
#